data_AF-A0A9N9EIG7-F1
#
_entry.id   AF-A0A9N9EIG7-F1
#
_cell.length_a   1.000
_cell.length_b   1.000
_cell.length_c   1.000
_cell.angle_alpha   90.00
_cell.angle_beta   90.00
_cell.angle_gamma   90.00
#
_symmetry.space_group_name_H-M   'P 1'
#
loop_
_entity.id
_entity.type
_entity.pdbx_description
1 polymer ?
#
loop_
_entity_poly.entity_id
_entity_poly.type
_entity_poly.pdbx_seq_one_letter_code
_entity_poly.pdbx_strand_id
1 'polypeptide(L)' 'MSQHMISSDKELDRVCQLFFYQPTGYHSNSRKLYKDLKNEGHQFPFKKVRGWLENQNEWQKHAPPPKDTPR' A
#
# COMPACT_ATOMS: atom_id res chain seq x y z
N MET A 1 28.43 4.67 12.75
CA MET A 1 27.32 3.71 12.57
C MET A 1 26.22 4.40 11.79
N SER A 2 26.22 4.30 10.46
CA SER A 2 25.15 4.85 9.61
C SER A 2 24.03 3.83 9.50
N GLN A 3 23.09 3.91 10.43
CA GLN A 3 21.90 3.08 10.45
C GLN A 3 21.00 3.50 9.27
N HIS A 4 20.70 2.52 8.42
CA HIS A 4 20.04 2.69 7.13
C HIS A 4 18.60 3.22 7.29
N MET A 5 18.38 4.52 7.13
CA MET A 5 17.03 5.11 7.01
C MET A 5 16.31 4.73 5.70
N ILE A 6 17.00 4.06 4.77
CA ILE A 6 16.44 3.59 3.48
C ILE A 6 15.51 2.37 3.66
N SER A 7 15.55 1.72 4.84
CA SER A 7 14.79 0.48 5.08
C SER A 7 13.30 0.70 5.38
N SER A 8 12.87 1.89 5.84
CA SER A 8 11.47 2.04 6.33
C SER A 8 10.44 2.27 5.21
N ASP A 9 10.71 3.14 4.24
CA ASP A 9 9.70 3.51 3.23
C ASP A 9 9.60 2.49 2.09
N LYS A 10 10.71 1.86 1.69
CA LYS A 10 10.67 0.77 0.69
C LYS A 10 10.01 -0.49 1.23
N GLU A 11 10.21 -0.78 2.52
CA GLU A 11 9.57 -1.91 3.19
C GLU A 11 8.08 -1.65 3.35
N LEU A 12 7.68 -0.45 3.80
CA LEU A 12 6.29 -0.03 3.83
C LEU A 12 5.63 -0.22 2.46
N ASP A 13 6.26 0.26 1.38
CA ASP A 13 5.71 0.16 0.03
C ASP A 13 5.48 -1.30 -0.36
N ARG A 14 6.48 -2.17 -0.16
CA ARG A 14 6.39 -3.59 -0.52
C ARG A 14 5.34 -4.33 0.31
N VAL A 15 5.29 -4.10 1.62
CA VAL A 15 4.30 -4.76 2.48
C VAL A 15 2.89 -4.24 2.15
N CYS A 16 2.70 -2.92 2.02
CA CYS A 16 1.40 -2.36 1.62
C CYS A 16 0.95 -2.91 0.26
N GLN A 17 1.83 -3.03 -0.73
CA GLN A 17 1.53 -3.66 -2.03
C GLN A 17 1.07 -5.12 -1.85
N LEU A 18 1.78 -5.92 -1.05
CA LEU A 18 1.44 -7.32 -0.82
C LEU A 18 0.03 -7.51 -0.26
N PHE A 19 -0.39 -6.64 0.67
CA PHE A 19 -1.74 -6.68 1.24
C PHE A 19 -2.79 -6.08 0.30
N PHE A 20 -2.43 -5.06 -0.44
CA PHE A 20 -3.36 -4.32 -1.27
C PHE A 20 -3.74 -5.04 -2.56
N TYR A 21 -2.79 -5.77 -3.16
CA TYR A 21 -3.02 -6.59 -4.37
C TYR A 21 -3.47 -8.03 -4.05
N GLN A 22 -3.88 -8.33 -2.81
CA GLN A 22 -4.41 -9.66 -2.50
C GLN A 22 -5.69 -9.96 -3.30
N PRO A 23 -5.92 -11.23 -3.67
CA PRO A 23 -7.12 -11.66 -4.41
C PRO A 23 -8.43 -11.44 -3.64
N THR A 24 -8.37 -11.10 -2.35
CA THR A 24 -9.50 -10.67 -1.53
C THR A 24 -10.07 -9.29 -1.92
N GLY A 25 -9.40 -8.60 -2.84
CA GLY A 25 -9.87 -7.36 -3.44
C GLY A 25 -9.19 -6.11 -2.89
N TYR A 26 -9.34 -5.03 -3.65
CA TYR A 26 -8.77 -3.72 -3.38
C TYR A 26 -9.18 -3.19 -2.00
N HIS A 27 -8.21 -2.94 -1.12
CA HIS A 27 -8.49 -2.34 0.19
C HIS A 27 -8.75 -0.84 0.01
N SER A 28 -10.01 -0.44 -0.19
CA SER A 28 -10.42 0.97 -0.24
C SER A 28 -10.36 1.69 1.12
N ASN A 29 -10.06 0.97 2.21
CA ASN A 29 -10.04 1.51 3.58
C ASN A 29 -8.66 1.38 4.22
N SER A 30 -8.01 2.52 4.48
CA SER A 30 -6.70 2.61 5.14
C SER A 30 -6.69 2.03 6.56
N ARG A 31 -7.83 2.05 7.29
CA ARG A 31 -7.92 1.40 8.61
C ARG A 31 -7.88 -0.12 8.49
N LYS A 32 -8.47 -0.69 7.44
CA LYS A 32 -8.46 -2.15 7.23
C LYS A 32 -7.02 -2.60 6.91
N LEU A 33 -6.39 -1.94 5.92
CA LEU A 33 -4.98 -2.18 5.58
C LEU A 33 -4.06 -2.05 6.80
N TYR A 34 -4.23 -0.99 7.60
CA TYR A 34 -3.45 -0.81 8.82
C TYR A 34 -3.66 -1.93 9.86
N LYS A 35 -4.90 -2.39 10.05
CA LYS A 35 -5.22 -3.49 10.95
C LYS A 35 -4.56 -4.79 10.49
N ASP A 36 -4.63 -5.08 9.20
CA ASP A 36 -4.09 -6.30 8.63
C ASP A 36 -2.56 -6.31 8.73
N LEU A 37 -1.91 -5.18 8.43
CA LEU A 37 -0.48 -4.97 8.66
C LEU A 37 -0.09 -5.21 10.13
N LYS A 38 -0.87 -4.64 11.06
CA LYS A 38 -0.62 -4.82 12.51
C LYS A 38 -0.82 -6.26 12.95
N ASN A 39 -1.80 -6.98 12.39
CA ASN A 39 -2.07 -8.37 12.70
C ASN A 39 -0.94 -9.31 12.22
N GLU A 40 -0.28 -9.00 11.10
CA GLU A 40 0.93 -9.71 10.65
C GLU A 40 2.21 -9.26 11.38
N GLY A 41 2.11 -8.33 12.34
CA GLY A 41 3.23 -7.90 13.16
C GLY A 41 4.04 -6.72 12.59
N HIS A 42 3.56 -6.08 11.51
CA HIS A 42 4.19 -4.88 10.99
C HIS A 42 3.85 -3.64 11.83
N GLN A 43 4.88 -2.90 12.24
CA GLN A 43 4.74 -1.70 13.08
C GLN A 43 4.95 -0.41 12.28
N PHE A 44 4.12 -0.19 11.26
CA PHE A 44 4.16 1.05 10.51
C PHE A 44 3.32 2.16 11.18
N PRO A 45 3.68 3.44 11.06
CA PRO A 45 2.81 4.52 11.47
C PRO A 45 1.55 4.57 10.61
N PHE A 46 0.37 4.72 11.22
CA PHE A 46 -0.91 4.82 10.50
C PHE A 46 -0.89 5.93 9.43
N LYS A 47 -0.24 7.08 9.73
CA LYS A 47 -0.10 8.20 8.80
C LYS A 47 0.63 7.79 7.51
N LYS A 48 1.65 6.94 7.61
CA LYS A 48 2.40 6.45 6.44
C LYS A 48 1.56 5.49 5.60
N VAL A 49 0.89 4.53 6.23
CA VAL A 49 -0.01 3.59 5.55
C VAL A 49 -1.16 4.33 4.84
N ARG A 50 -1.72 5.35 5.49
CA ARG A 50 -2.76 6.20 4.90
C ARG A 50 -2.25 6.96 3.67
N GLY A 51 -1.11 7.63 3.78
CA GLY A 51 -0.53 8.38 2.66
C GLY A 51 -0.17 7.49 1.47
N TRP A 52 0.33 6.28 1.75
CA TRP A 52 0.56 5.28 0.71
C TRP A 52 -0.74 4.92 -0.04
N LEU A 53 -1.83 4.69 0.69
CA LEU A 53 -3.12 4.35 0.09
C LEU A 53 -3.72 5.50 -0.73
N GLU A 54 -3.61 6.73 -0.22
CA GLU A 54 -4.04 7.94 -0.94
C GLU A 54 -3.27 8.08 -2.26
N ASN A 55 -1.94 7.88 -2.24
CA ASN A 55 -1.12 7.89 -3.45
C ASN A 55 -1.52 6.79 -4.44
N GLN A 56 -1.84 5.58 -3.97
CA GLN A 56 -2.32 4.50 -4.86
C GLN A 56 -3.67 4.84 -5.49
N ASN A 57 -4.60 5.41 -4.72
CA ASN A 57 -5.89 5.84 -5.25
C ASN A 57 -5.73 6.93 -6.33
N GLU A 58 -4.88 7.93 -6.09
CA GLU A 58 -4.61 8.96 -7.09
C GLU A 58 -3.93 8.36 -8.33
N TRP A 59 -2.95 7.46 -8.14
CA TRP A 59 -2.32 6.75 -9.25
C TRP A 59 -3.35 5.97 -10.07
N GLN A 60 -4.30 5.26 -9.44
CA GLN A 60 -5.35 4.55 -10.16
C GLN A 60 -6.34 5.45 -10.91
N LYS A 61 -6.70 6.61 -10.34
CA LYS A 61 -7.58 7.58 -11.04
C LYS A 61 -6.91 8.16 -12.28
N HIS A 62 -5.59 8.34 -12.23
CA HIS A 62 -4.80 8.90 -13.32
C HIS A 62 -4.15 7.83 -14.20
N ALA A 63 -4.22 6.55 -13.81
CA ALA A 63 -3.67 5.46 -14.56
C ALA A 63 -4.41 5.34 -15.90
N PRO A 64 -3.69 5.25 -17.02
CA PRO A 64 -4.34 5.00 -18.29
C PRO A 64 -5.10 3.68 -18.20
N PRO A 65 -6.30 3.59 -18.82
CA PRO A 65 -7.05 2.35 -18.85
C PRO A 65 -6.18 1.23 -19.45
N PRO A 66 -6.28 -0.02 -18.96
CA PRO A 66 -5.52 -1.13 -19.52
C PRO A 66 -5.80 -1.23 -21.02
N LYS A 67 -4.73 -1.14 -21.82
CA LYS A 67 -4.81 -1.13 -23.30
C LYS A 67 -5.51 -2.37 -23.87
N ASP A 68 -5.61 -3.44 -23.09
CA ASP A 68 -6.12 -4.74 -23.50
C ASP A 68 -7.50 -5.08 -22.89
N THR A 69 -8.27 -4.09 -22.42
CA THR A 69 -9.66 -4.36 -21.98
C THR A 69 -10.52 -4.58 -23.23
N PRO A 70 -11.04 -5.80 -23.52
CA PRO A 70 -11.91 -6.01 -24.66
C PRO A 70 -13.20 -5.20 -24.46
N ARG A 71 -13.64 -4.50 -25.51
CA ARG A 71 -14.91 -3.75 -25.53
C ARG A 71 -16.11 -4.69 -25.47
#